data_AF-A0A1E7I1C1-F1
#
_entry.id   AF-A0A1E7I1C1-F1
#
_cell.length_a   1.000
_cell.length_b   1.000
_cell.length_c   1.000
_cell.angle_alpha   90.00
_cell.angle_beta   90.00
_cell.angle_gamma   90.00
#
_symmetry.space_group_name_H-M   'P 1'
#
loop_
_entity.id
_entity.type
_entity.pdbx_description
1 polymer ?
#
loop_
_entity_poly.entity_id
_entity_poly.type
_entity_poly.pdbx_seq_one_letter_code
_entity_poly.pdbx_strand_id
1 'polypeptide(L)'
;MKLNTDNIDTDKILLFLQKLPTTLAAIMLITWSKPYSRDLPPPEFWGYPLTMPMRIGLAALGGAFLYFSLFHIKGKKHKAVEVYDDQICSKCSKVYMAGYADKGAMCTECEIPLEVLVGFYERHPELKDIEDPPPAKEDDTK
;
A
#
# COMPACT_ATOMS: atom_id res chain seq x y z
N MET A 1 23.45 5.46 -9.78
CA MET A 1 22.04 5.35 -10.23
C MET A 1 21.69 3.89 -10.46
N LYS A 2 21.13 3.21 -9.44
CA LYS A 2 20.55 1.86 -9.59
C LYS A 2 19.04 2.03 -9.68
N LEU A 3 18.49 1.73 -10.85
CA LEU A 3 17.08 1.86 -11.18
C LEU A 3 16.27 0.72 -10.56
N ASN A 4 15.54 1.02 -9.50
CA ASN A 4 14.11 0.80 -9.25
C ASN A 4 13.33 -0.34 -9.98
N THR A 5 13.94 -1.49 -10.30
CA THR A 5 13.24 -2.64 -10.90
C THR A 5 12.43 -3.46 -9.88
N ASP A 6 12.81 -3.45 -8.61
CA ASP A 6 12.20 -4.34 -7.60
C ASP A 6 10.78 -3.90 -7.17
N ASN A 7 10.45 -2.61 -7.30
CA ASN A 7 9.10 -2.11 -6.99
C ASN A 7 8.07 -2.49 -8.07
N ILE A 8 8.49 -2.62 -9.33
CA ILE A 8 7.57 -2.82 -10.46
C ILE A 8 6.92 -4.21 -10.44
N ASP A 9 7.64 -5.24 -10.01
CA ASP A 9 7.09 -6.60 -9.95
C ASP A 9 6.28 -6.84 -8.67
N THR A 10 6.68 -6.24 -7.54
CA THR A 10 5.94 -6.36 -6.28
C THR A 10 4.53 -5.76 -6.39
N ASP A 11 4.39 -4.61 -7.06
CA ASP A 11 3.09 -3.97 -7.28
C ASP A 11 2.14 -4.81 -8.15
N LYS A 12 2.67 -5.45 -9.21
CA LYS A 12 1.89 -6.37 -10.05
C LYS A 12 1.43 -7.57 -9.24
N ILE A 13 2.32 -8.16 -8.43
CA ILE A 13 2.00 -9.31 -7.58
C ILE A 13 0.93 -8.95 -6.56
N LEU A 14 1.02 -7.77 -5.94
CA LEU A 14 0.02 -7.28 -4.98
C LEU A 14 -1.34 -7.04 -5.63
N LEU A 15 -1.36 -6.43 -6.83
CA LEU A 15 -2.56 -6.24 -7.63
C LEU A 15 -3.19 -7.59 -8.03
N PHE A 16 -2.37 -8.58 -8.39
CA PHE A 16 -2.83 -9.93 -8.68
C PHE A 16 -3.45 -10.59 -7.44
N LEU A 17 -2.78 -10.54 -6.28
CA LEU A 17 -3.28 -11.07 -5.01
C LEU A 17 -4.61 -10.42 -4.59
N GLN A 18 -4.74 -9.11 -4.76
CA GLN A 18 -5.98 -8.40 -4.44
C GLN A 18 -7.16 -8.82 -5.34
N LYS A 19 -6.89 -9.15 -6.60
CA LYS A 19 -7.92 -9.52 -7.59
C LYS A 19 -8.26 -11.02 -7.58
N LEU A 20 -7.33 -11.85 -7.10
CA LEU A 20 -7.46 -13.30 -6.98
C LEU A 20 -8.78 -13.77 -6.33
N PRO A 21 -9.21 -13.24 -5.17
CA PRO A 21 -10.48 -13.65 -4.56
C PRO A 21 -11.68 -13.30 -5.43
N THR A 22 -11.68 -12.14 -6.10
CA THR A 22 -12.79 -11.73 -6.97
C THR A 22 -12.88 -12.57 -8.23
N THR A 23 -11.75 -12.94 -8.82
CA THR A 23 -11.71 -13.83 -10.00
C THR A 23 -12.15 -15.24 -9.64
N LEU A 24 -11.68 -15.78 -8.50
CA LEU A 24 -12.09 -17.10 -8.03
C LEU A 24 -13.58 -17.15 -7.70
N ALA A 25 -14.11 -16.12 -7.02
CA ALA A 25 -15.53 -16.02 -6.70
C ALA A 25 -16.36 -16.01 -7.99
N ALA A 26 -15.96 -15.25 -9.01
CA ALA A 26 -16.68 -15.20 -10.28
C ALA A 26 -16.65 -16.54 -11.05
N ILE A 27 -15.51 -17.23 -11.09
CA ILE A 27 -15.40 -18.58 -11.68
C ILE A 27 -16.28 -19.57 -10.91
N MET A 28 -16.27 -19.52 -9.57
CA MET A 28 -17.11 -20.37 -8.73
C MET A 28 -18.59 -20.09 -8.99
N LEU A 29 -18.98 -18.82 -9.17
CA LEU A 29 -20.35 -18.42 -9.47
C LEU A 29 -20.84 -18.97 -10.82
N ILE A 30 -20.00 -18.87 -11.86
CA ILE A 30 -20.31 -19.39 -13.20
C ILE A 30 -20.41 -20.92 -13.16
N THR A 31 -19.44 -21.60 -12.56
CA THR A 31 -19.41 -23.07 -12.49
C THR A 31 -20.55 -23.64 -11.63
N TRP A 32 -20.93 -22.95 -10.55
CA TRP A 32 -22.06 -23.35 -9.71
C TRP A 32 -23.42 -23.12 -10.39
N SER A 33 -23.55 -22.06 -11.20
CA SER A 33 -24.79 -21.74 -11.91
C SER A 33 -25.21 -22.77 -12.98
N LYS A 34 -24.25 -23.58 -13.48
CA LYS A 34 -24.45 -24.63 -14.51
C LYS A 34 -25.50 -24.24 -15.58
N PRO A 35 -25.28 -23.13 -16.31
CA PRO A 35 -26.34 -22.51 -17.11
C PRO A 35 -26.82 -23.38 -18.28
N TYR A 36 -26.00 -24.35 -18.72
CA TYR A 36 -26.28 -25.21 -19.87
C TYR A 36 -26.47 -26.69 -19.53
N SER A 37 -26.42 -27.07 -18.26
CA SER A 37 -26.64 -28.46 -17.85
C SER A 37 -28.14 -28.77 -17.83
N ARG A 38 -28.63 -29.51 -18.84
CA ARG A 38 -30.02 -29.99 -18.89
C ARG A 38 -30.22 -31.29 -18.11
N ASP A 39 -29.16 -32.10 -17.97
CA ASP A 39 -29.25 -33.46 -17.42
C ASP A 39 -28.94 -33.55 -15.91
N LEU A 40 -28.55 -32.44 -15.28
CA LEU A 40 -28.26 -32.41 -13.85
C LEU A 40 -29.43 -31.82 -13.04
N PRO A 41 -29.66 -32.30 -11.81
CA PRO A 41 -30.66 -31.71 -10.94
C PRO A 41 -30.41 -30.21 -10.77
N PRO A 42 -31.46 -29.38 -10.73
CA PRO A 42 -31.34 -27.95 -10.50
C PRO A 42 -30.49 -27.66 -9.27
N PRO A 43 -29.56 -26.69 -9.32
CA PRO A 43 -29.01 -26.15 -8.09
C PRO A 43 -30.18 -25.55 -7.29
N GLU A 44 -30.29 -25.99 -6.05
CA GLU A 44 -31.27 -25.48 -5.11
C GLU A 44 -30.65 -24.35 -4.32
N PHE A 45 -31.35 -23.22 -4.25
CA PHE A 45 -30.99 -22.12 -3.36
C PHE A 45 -32.08 -22.03 -2.31
N TRP A 46 -31.72 -22.36 -1.06
CA TRP A 46 -32.68 -22.42 0.05
C TRP A 46 -33.91 -23.31 -0.21
N GLY A 47 -33.69 -24.47 -0.83
CA GLY A 47 -34.76 -25.45 -1.11
C GLY A 47 -35.68 -25.06 -2.27
N TYR A 48 -35.43 -23.96 -2.97
CA TYR A 48 -36.13 -23.60 -4.21
C TYR A 48 -35.25 -23.90 -5.43
N PRO A 49 -35.80 -24.56 -6.47
CA PRO A 49 -35.04 -24.83 -7.69
C PRO A 49 -34.80 -23.54 -8.47
N LEU A 50 -33.54 -23.28 -8.86
CA LEU A 50 -33.23 -22.14 -9.71
C LEU A 50 -33.84 -22.30 -11.11
N THR A 51 -34.65 -21.32 -11.51
CA THR A 51 -35.21 -21.22 -12.86
C THR A 51 -34.11 -20.93 -13.90
N MET A 52 -34.30 -21.40 -15.14
CA MET A 52 -33.34 -21.17 -16.24
C MET A 52 -32.94 -19.70 -16.46
N PRO A 53 -33.85 -18.71 -16.48
CA PRO A 53 -33.45 -17.31 -16.64
C PRO A 53 -32.57 -16.82 -15.47
N MET A 54 -32.82 -17.30 -14.25
CA MET A 54 -32.01 -16.95 -13.09
C MET A 54 -30.59 -17.52 -13.19
N ARG A 55 -30.42 -18.74 -13.72
CA ARG A 55 -29.09 -19.34 -13.97
C ARG A 55 -28.29 -18.57 -15.01
N ILE A 56 -28.94 -18.17 -16.11
CA ILE A 56 -28.32 -17.36 -17.16
C ILE A 56 -27.94 -15.98 -16.61
N GLY A 57 -28.81 -15.37 -15.81
CA GLY A 57 -28.53 -14.10 -15.13
C GLY A 57 -27.31 -14.19 -14.21
N LEU A 58 -27.21 -15.24 -13.40
CA LEU A 58 -26.06 -15.49 -12.52
C LEU A 58 -24.76 -15.67 -13.31
N ALA A 59 -24.81 -16.46 -14.39
CA ALA A 59 -23.66 -16.69 -15.26
C ALA A 59 -23.20 -15.40 -15.95
N ALA A 60 -24.16 -14.59 -16.46
CA ALA A 60 -23.87 -13.29 -17.06
C ALA A 60 -23.25 -12.31 -16.06
N LEU A 61 -23.74 -12.29 -14.81
CA LEU A 61 -23.19 -11.47 -13.74
C LEU A 61 -21.74 -11.88 -13.41
N GLY A 62 -21.48 -13.18 -13.25
CA GLY A 62 -20.12 -13.70 -13.05
C GLY A 62 -19.19 -13.36 -14.21
N GLY A 63 -19.68 -13.48 -15.45
CA GLY A 63 -18.96 -13.09 -16.66
C GLY A 63 -18.62 -11.60 -16.69
N ALA A 64 -19.56 -10.73 -16.30
CA ALA A 64 -19.33 -9.29 -16.20
C ALA A 64 -18.26 -8.98 -15.13
N PHE A 65 -18.30 -9.61 -13.95
CA PHE A 65 -17.27 -9.44 -12.93
C PHE A 65 -15.88 -9.85 -13.41
N LEU A 66 -15.76 -10.96 -14.14
CA LEU A 66 -14.50 -11.37 -14.77
C LEU A 66 -14.03 -10.35 -15.80
N TYR A 67 -14.93 -9.89 -16.67
CA TYR A 67 -14.62 -8.89 -17.68
C TYR A 67 -14.13 -7.58 -17.04
N PHE A 68 -14.84 -7.04 -16.04
CA PHE A 68 -14.38 -5.86 -15.30
C PHE A 68 -13.06 -6.11 -14.57
N SER A 69 -12.86 -7.29 -14.00
CA SER A 69 -11.62 -7.61 -13.28
C SER A 69 -10.41 -7.67 -14.20
N LEU A 70 -10.57 -8.19 -15.42
CA LEU A 70 -9.51 -8.33 -16.43
C LEU A 70 -9.28 -7.04 -17.23
N PHE A 71 -10.34 -6.32 -17.61
CA PHE A 71 -10.24 -5.18 -18.54
C PHE A 71 -10.24 -3.80 -17.87
N HIS A 72 -10.71 -3.66 -16.63
CA HIS A 72 -10.58 -2.41 -15.86
C HIS A 72 -9.31 -2.36 -15.00
N ILE A 73 -8.22 -2.99 -15.47
CA ILE A 73 -6.87 -2.77 -14.94
C ILE A 73 -6.37 -1.40 -15.44
N LYS A 74 -7.07 -0.33 -15.05
CA LYS A 74 -6.42 0.97 -14.97
C LYS A 74 -5.63 0.92 -13.69
N GLY A 75 -4.31 0.73 -13.80
CA GLY A 75 -3.40 0.79 -12.68
C GLY A 75 -3.74 2.04 -11.88
N LYS A 76 -4.32 1.85 -10.68
CA LYS A 76 -4.44 2.95 -9.75
C LYS A 76 -3.01 3.38 -9.52
N LYS A 77 -2.65 4.59 -9.96
CA LYS A 77 -1.41 5.23 -9.52
C LYS A 77 -1.53 5.22 -8.00
N HIS A 78 -0.85 4.29 -7.35
CA HIS A 78 -0.61 4.39 -5.92
C HIS A 78 -0.01 5.78 -5.78
N LYS A 79 -0.75 6.70 -5.13
CA LYS A 79 -0.13 7.93 -4.66
C LYS A 79 1.08 7.42 -3.90
N ALA A 80 2.27 7.77 -4.39
CA ALA A 80 3.51 7.44 -3.72
C ALA A 80 3.23 7.67 -2.25
N VAL A 81 3.34 6.61 -1.44
CA VAL A 81 3.45 6.78 0.00
C VAL A 81 4.55 7.82 0.11
N GLU A 82 4.18 9.05 0.49
CA GLU A 82 5.17 10.08 0.71
C GLU A 82 6.03 9.47 1.78
N VAL A 83 7.22 9.01 1.40
CA VAL A 83 8.22 8.57 2.34
C VAL A 83 8.46 9.83 3.14
N TYR A 84 7.89 9.86 4.34
CA TYR A 84 8.12 10.94 5.27
C TYR A 84 9.60 10.81 5.58
N ASP A 85 10.41 11.67 4.96
CA ASP A 85 11.82 11.71 5.27
C ASP A 85 11.96 12.33 6.67
N ASP A 86 12.83 11.75 7.48
CA ASP A 86 13.20 12.34 8.76
C ASP A 86 13.72 13.76 8.53
N GLN A 87 13.39 14.66 9.44
CA GLN A 87 13.79 16.06 9.37
C GLN A 87 14.79 16.38 10.46
N ILE A 88 15.67 17.36 10.24
CA ILE A 88 16.68 17.80 11.20
C ILE A 88 16.70 19.32 11.29
N CYS A 89 16.89 19.84 12.51
CA CYS A 89 17.15 21.26 12.69
C CYS A 89 18.61 21.57 12.41
N SER A 90 18.88 22.50 11.50
CA SER A 90 20.26 22.88 11.13
C SER A 90 21.07 23.54 12.26
N LYS A 91 20.39 24.09 13.26
CA LYS A 91 21.01 24.86 14.36
C LYS A 91 21.26 24.04 15.61
N CYS A 92 20.33 23.17 15.99
CA CYS A 92 20.43 22.34 17.20
C CYS A 92 20.70 20.86 16.90
N SER A 93 20.83 20.48 15.63
CA SER A 93 21.09 19.10 15.18
C SER A 93 20.08 18.05 15.67
N LYS A 94 18.92 18.50 16.18
CA LYS A 94 17.86 17.63 16.68
C LYS A 94 17.09 17.00 15.52
N VAL A 95 16.99 15.68 15.54
CA VAL A 95 16.28 14.90 14.52
C VAL A 95 14.82 14.72 14.94
N TYR A 96 13.93 14.93 13.98
CA TYR A 96 12.48 14.77 14.08
C TYR A 96 12.07 13.63 13.15
N MET A 97 11.44 12.60 13.73
CA MET A 97 11.06 11.40 12.99
C MET A 97 9.89 11.67 12.04
N ALA A 98 9.96 11.00 10.89
CA ALA A 98 8.91 10.82 9.91
C ALA A 98 7.51 10.63 10.54
N GLY A 99 6.58 11.55 10.27
CA GLY A 99 5.19 11.47 10.73
C GLY A 99 4.85 12.28 12.00
N TYR A 100 5.84 12.85 12.70
CA TYR A 100 5.61 13.78 13.82
C TYR A 100 5.60 15.26 13.40
N ALA A 101 6.08 15.56 12.21
CA ALA A 101 6.27 16.92 11.71
C ALA A 101 5.73 17.04 10.28
N ASP A 102 4.77 17.95 10.08
CA ASP A 102 4.25 18.29 8.75
C ASP A 102 5.33 18.93 7.86
N LYS A 103 5.11 18.95 6.53
CA LYS A 103 6.00 19.65 5.60
C LYS A 103 6.06 21.14 5.97
N GLY A 104 7.23 21.62 6.38
CA GLY A 104 7.42 23.00 6.85
C GLY A 104 7.26 23.19 8.36
N ALA A 105 7.32 22.10 9.14
CA ALA A 105 7.40 22.18 10.59
C ALA A 105 8.62 22.99 11.04
N MET A 106 8.43 23.75 12.11
CA MET A 106 9.44 24.58 12.74
C MET A 106 10.04 23.81 13.92
N CYS A 107 11.34 23.97 14.15
CA CYS A 107 11.96 23.47 15.36
C CYS A 107 11.34 24.18 16.59
N THR A 108 10.91 23.41 17.59
CA THR A 108 10.29 23.92 18.82
C THR A 108 11.24 24.77 19.68
N GLU A 109 12.55 24.62 19.50
CA GLU A 109 13.57 25.33 20.27
C GLU A 109 14.15 26.51 19.49
N CYS A 110 14.32 26.35 18.17
CA CYS A 110 15.00 27.33 17.34
C CYS A 110 14.05 28.22 16.51
N GLU A 111 12.78 27.83 16.35
CA GLU A 111 11.80 28.47 15.45
C GLU A 111 12.30 28.63 14.00
N ILE A 112 13.18 27.71 13.57
CA ILE A 112 13.74 27.64 12.21
C ILE A 112 13.06 26.48 11.48
N PRO A 113 12.79 26.61 10.17
CA PRO A 113 12.25 25.51 9.36
C PRO A 113 13.18 24.30 9.39
N LEU A 114 12.59 23.12 9.57
CA LEU A 114 13.32 21.85 9.56
C LEU A 114 13.73 21.48 8.13
N GLU A 115 14.94 20.94 7.99
CA GLU A 115 15.47 20.44 6.72
C GLU A 115 15.36 18.92 6.63
N VAL A 116 15.38 18.37 5.42
CA VAL A 116 15.41 16.92 5.20
C VAL A 116 16.76 16.35 5.62
N LEU A 117 16.74 15.31 6.47
CA LEU A 117 17.92 14.63 7.01
C LEU A 117 18.76 13.98 5.90
N VAL A 118 18.08 13.46 4.86
CA VAL A 118 18.75 12.86 3.69
C VAL A 118 19.62 13.91 2.98
N GLY A 119 20.92 13.64 2.92
CA GLY A 119 21.92 14.53 2.32
C GLY A 119 22.25 15.79 3.13
N PHE A 120 21.77 15.92 4.37
CA PHE A 120 22.06 17.08 5.21
C PHE A 120 23.56 17.24 5.48
N TYR A 121 24.24 16.17 5.90
CA TYR A 121 25.69 16.19 6.16
C TYR A 121 26.55 16.30 4.89
N GLU A 122 25.97 16.09 3.71
CA GLU A 122 26.66 16.38 2.44
C GLU A 122 26.63 17.87 2.12
N ARG A 123 25.54 18.57 2.51
CA ARG A 123 25.39 20.03 2.36
C ARG A 123 26.12 20.81 3.45
N HIS A 124 26.20 20.25 4.65
CA HIS A 124 26.84 20.83 5.82
C HIS A 124 27.96 19.93 6.35
N PRO A 125 29.07 19.78 5.61
CA PRO A 125 30.21 18.97 6.06
C PRO A 125 30.81 19.49 7.38
N GLU A 126 30.64 20.78 7.68
CA GLU A 126 31.12 21.41 8.93
C GLU A 126 30.49 20.81 10.21
N LEU A 127 29.33 20.16 10.11
CA LEU A 127 28.64 19.53 11.25
C LEU A 127 29.00 18.05 11.43
N LYS A 128 29.76 17.45 10.50
CA LYS A 128 30.08 16.01 10.52
C LYS A 128 31.15 15.64 11.55
N ASP A 129 32.01 16.59 11.90
CA ASP A 129 33.19 16.37 12.73
C ASP A 129 33.01 16.83 14.19
N ILE A 130 31.78 17.19 14.59
CA ILE A 130 31.46 17.46 15.99
C ILE A 130 31.28 16.10 16.67
N GLU A 131 32.37 15.53 17.18
CA GLU A 131 32.30 14.46 18.16
C GLU A 131 31.61 15.01 19.41
N ASP A 132 30.31 14.72 19.55
CA ASP A 132 29.65 14.95 20.83
C ASP A 132 30.42 14.17 21.91
N PRO A 133 30.82 14.82 23.01
CA PRO A 133 31.37 14.09 24.13
C PRO A 133 30.30 13.06 24.56
N PRO A 134 30.71 11.81 24.84
CA PRO A 134 29.76 10.78 25.25
C PRO A 134 28.91 11.31 26.40
N PRO A 135 27.60 10.99 26.45
CA PRO A 135 26.72 11.49 27.49
C PRO A 135 27.37 11.19 28.84
N ALA A 136 27.47 12.24 29.68
CA ALA A 136 27.98 12.09 31.03
C ALA A 136 27.19 10.96 31.68
N LYS A 137 27.89 9.89 32.09
CA LYS A 137 27.28 8.78 32.82
C LYS A 137 26.56 9.40 34.00
N GLU A 138 25.25 9.24 34.07
CA GLU A 138 24.49 9.59 35.26
C GLU A 138 25.02 8.70 36.37
N ASP A 139 25.82 9.28 37.28
CA ASP A 139 26.26 8.63 38.50
C ASP A 139 25.02 8.39 39.36
N ASP A 140 24.53 7.15 39.36
CA ASP A 140 23.54 6.62 40.29
C ASP A 140 23.99 6.89 41.73
N THR A 141 23.63 8.05 42.26
CA THR A 141 23.95 8.44 43.63
C THR A 141 22.71 8.29 44.50
N LYS A 142 22.65 7.10 45.12
CA LYS A 142 22.26 6.81 46.51
C LYS A 142 20.79 6.95 46.96
#